data_AF-A0A6J6KBD6-F1
#
_entry.id   AF-A0A6J6KBD6-F1
#
_cell.length_a   1.000
_cell.length_b   1.000
_cell.length_c   1.000
_cell.angle_alpha   90.00
_cell.angle_beta   90.00
_cell.angle_gamma   90.00
#
_symmetry.space_group_name_H-M   'P 1'
#
loop_
_entity.id
_entity.type
_entity.pdbx_description
1 polymer ?
#
loop_
_entity_poly.entity_id
_entity_poly.type
_entity_poly.pdbx_seq_one_letter_code
_entity_poly.pdbx_strand_id
1 'polypeptide(L)' 'MGSSQSGGKSHLRLLRVLRDEDLIEKARTDALALLEVDATLKNQPQLLAEVNKLKEQESSAFMDKS' A
#
# COMPACT_ATOMS: atom_id res chain seq x y z
N MET A 1 22.89 11.32 10.90
CA MET A 1 22.46 9.96 11.31
C MET A 1 21.24 9.60 10.48
N GLY A 2 21.26 8.56 9.65
CA GLY A 2 20.08 8.24 8.83
C GLY A 2 20.19 7.04 7.88
N SER A 3 21.36 6.43 7.72
CA SER A 3 21.55 5.32 6.78
C SER A 3 21.08 3.94 7.28
N SER A 4 20.80 3.78 8.58
CA SER A 4 20.52 2.46 9.17
C SER A 4 19.05 2.15 9.49
N GLN A 5 18.13 3.11 9.33
CA GLN A 5 16.71 2.88 9.67
C GLN A 5 15.93 2.17 8.54
N SER A 6 16.42 2.23 7.31
CA SER A 6 15.71 1.77 6.13
C SER A 6 15.82 0.26 5.90
N GLY A 7 16.94 -0.35 6.31
CA GLY A 7 17.21 -1.78 6.14
C GLY A 7 16.35 -2.68 7.03
N GLY A 8 16.29 -2.38 8.33
CA GLY A 8 15.50 -3.17 9.27
C GLY A 8 13.98 -3.09 9.02
N LYS A 9 13.46 -1.90 8.69
CA LYS A 9 12.05 -1.70 8.34
C LYS A 9 11.65 -2.46 7.07
N SER A 10 12.52 -2.51 6.05
CA SER A 10 12.24 -3.25 4.80
C SER A 10 12.28 -4.75 5.01
N HIS A 11 13.25 -5.25 5.78
CA HIS A 11 13.36 -6.67 6.09
C HIS A 11 12.17 -7.16 6.94
N LEU A 12 11.75 -6.38 7.95
CA LEU A 12 10.54 -6.68 8.73
C LEU A 12 9.26 -6.59 7.89
N ARG A 13 9.17 -5.66 6.92
CA ARG A 13 8.06 -5.62 5.95
C ARG A 13 8.03 -6.89 5.10
N LEU A 14 9.16 -7.33 4.57
CA LEU A 14 9.25 -8.56 3.77
C LEU A 14 8.83 -9.79 4.59
N LEU A 15 9.33 -9.92 5.83
CA LEU A 15 8.93 -11.01 6.74
C LEU A 15 7.43 -10.99 7.05
N ARG A 16 6.83 -9.79 7.18
CA ARG A 16 5.38 -9.65 7.38
C ARG A 16 4.60 -10.08 6.13
N VAL A 17 5.06 -9.73 4.94
CA VAL A 17 4.44 -10.15 3.67
C VAL A 17 4.44 -11.67 3.53
N LEU A 18 5.55 -12.33 3.87
CA LEU A 18 5.62 -13.80 3.82
C LEU A 18 4.72 -14.47 4.86
N ARG A 19 4.58 -13.87 6.04
CA ARG A 19 3.73 -14.42 7.11
C ARG A 19 2.24 -14.30 6.78
N ASP A 20 1.84 -13.20 6.16
CA ASP A 20 0.45 -12.85 5.90
C ASP A 20 0.09 -13.05 4.41
N GLU A 21 0.81 -13.92 3.69
CA GLU A 21 0.69 -14.06 2.23
C GLU A 21 -0.75 -14.35 1.77
N ASP A 22 -1.44 -15.27 2.44
CA ASP A 22 -2.82 -15.63 2.12
C ASP A 22 -3.79 -14.46 2.32
N LEU A 23 -3.54 -13.64 3.35
CA LEU A 23 -4.37 -12.47 3.64
C LEU A 23 -4.13 -11.38 2.59
N ILE A 24 -2.87 -11.19 2.18
CA ILE A 24 -2.48 -10.23 1.15
C ILE A 24 -3.07 -10.63 -0.20
N GLU A 25 -3.01 -11.90 -0.57
CA GLU A 25 -3.55 -12.40 -1.84
C GLU A 25 -5.08 -12.31 -1.88
N LYS A 26 -5.78 -12.57 -0.77
CA LYS A 26 -7.22 -12.31 -0.67
C LYS A 26 -7.55 -10.84 -0.83
N ALA A 27 -6.87 -9.97 -0.08
CA ALA A 27 -7.08 -8.53 -0.18
C ALA A 27 -6.80 -7.99 -1.60
N ARG A 28 -5.76 -8.52 -2.27
CA ARG A 28 -5.45 -8.20 -3.67
C ARG A 28 -6.60 -8.62 -4.59
N THR A 29 -7.08 -9.84 -4.45
CA THR A 29 -8.18 -10.38 -5.26
C THR A 29 -9.45 -9.55 -5.10
N ASP A 30 -9.82 -9.22 -3.85
CA ASP A 30 -10.99 -8.40 -3.55
C ASP A 30 -10.85 -6.98 -4.12
N ALA A 31 -9.66 -6.38 -4.00
CA ALA A 31 -9.38 -5.08 -4.58
C ALA A 31 -9.46 -5.09 -6.11
N LEU A 32 -8.96 -6.14 -6.77
CA LEU A 32 -9.06 -6.29 -8.22
C LEU A 32 -10.52 -6.43 -8.67
N ALA A 33 -11.30 -7.27 -8.01
CA ALA A 33 -12.73 -7.42 -8.30
C ALA A 33 -13.49 -6.10 -8.13
N LEU A 34 -13.15 -5.30 -7.11
CA LEU A 34 -13.73 -3.98 -6.92
C LEU A 34 -13.35 -3.01 -8.04
N LEU A 35 -12.09 -3.05 -8.51
CA LEU A 35 -11.62 -2.21 -9.61
C LEU A 35 -12.21 -2.61 -10.96
N GLU A 36 -12.51 -3.90 -11.19
CA GLU A 36 -13.21 -4.34 -12.40
C GLU A 36 -14.63 -3.77 -12.47
N VAL A 37 -15.30 -3.60 -11.32
CA VAL A 37 -16.65 -3.04 -11.23
C VAL A 37 -16.63 -1.51 -11.26
N ASP A 38 -15.75 -0.86 -10.50
CA ASP A 38 -15.59 0.59 -10.45
C ASP A 38 -14.13 0.97 -10.19
N ALA A 39 -13.34 1.01 -11.27
CA ALA A 39 -11.94 1.41 -11.25
C ALA A 39 -11.71 2.83 -10.70
N THR A 40 -12.74 3.67 -10.73
CA THR A 40 -12.67 5.05 -10.27
C THR A 40 -13.10 5.23 -8.81
N LEU A 41 -13.60 4.17 -8.16
CA LEU A 41 -14.18 4.19 -6.82
C LEU A 41 -15.22 5.33 -6.64
N LYS A 42 -15.91 5.71 -7.71
CA LYS A 42 -16.88 6.82 -7.72
C LYS A 42 -18.04 6.56 -6.78
N ASN A 43 -18.43 5.30 -6.63
CA ASN A 43 -19.50 4.90 -5.73
C ASN A 43 -19.06 4.85 -4.26
N GLN A 44 -17.76 5.01 -3.97
CA GLN A 44 -17.19 4.92 -2.62
C GLN A 44 -16.20 6.09 -2.35
N PRO A 45 -16.71 7.32 -2.18
CA PRO A 45 -15.87 8.52 -2.03
C PRO A 45 -14.97 8.49 -0.79
N GLN A 46 -15.38 7.81 0.29
CA GLN A 46 -14.56 7.65 1.50
C GLN A 46 -13.35 6.75 1.24
N LEU A 47 -13.54 5.66 0.49
CA LEU A 47 -12.45 4.77 0.12
C LEU A 47 -11.48 5.48 -0.84
N LEU A 48 -12.01 6.21 -1.83
CA LEU A 48 -11.21 7.01 -2.75
C LEU A 48 -10.34 8.04 -2.02
N ALA A 49 -10.88 8.73 -1.01
CA ALA A 49 -10.13 9.70 -0.21
C ALA A 49 -8.95 9.05 0.52
N GLU A 50 -9.17 7.89 1.17
CA GLU A 50 -8.09 7.19 1.89
C GLU A 50 -7.03 6.62 0.93
N VAL A 51 -7.45 6.09 -0.23
CA VAL A 51 -6.52 5.64 -1.28
C VAL A 51 -5.66 6.79 -1.80
N ASN A 52 -6.23 7.97 -2.03
CA ASN A 52 -5.47 9.14 -2.48
C ASN A 52 -4.47 9.61 -1.42
N LYS A 53 -4.87 9.63 -0.15
CA LYS A 53 -3.98 9.94 0.97
C LYS A 53 -2.82 8.95 1.09
N LEU A 54 -3.06 7.66 0.86
CA LEU A 54 -2.00 6.65 0.83
C LEU A 54 -1.02 6.90 -0.33
N LYS A 55 -1.51 7.25 -1.53
CA LYS A 55 -0.66 7.61 -2.68
C LYS A 55 0.24 8.82 -2.40
N GLU A 56 -0.28 9.83 -1.73
CA GLU A 56 0.49 11.02 -1.33
C GLU A 56 1.60 10.67 -0.32
N GLN A 57 1.32 9.78 0.63
CA GLN A 57 2.31 9.28 1.59
C GLN A 57 3.40 8.43 0.92
N GLU A 58 3.06 7.64 -0.10
CA GLU A 58 4.04 6.85 -0.83
C GLU A 58 4.95 7.73 -1.70
N SER A 59 4.37 8.73 -2.38
CA SER A 59 5.13 9.70 -3.19
C SER A 59 6.11 10.53 -2.34
N SER A 60 5.68 11.01 -1.18
CA SER A 60 6.54 11.75 -0.26
C SER A 60 7.68 10.91 0.30
N ALA A 61 7.44 9.61 0.60
CA ALA A 61 8.48 8.69 1.04
C ALA A 61 9.55 8.39 -0.03
N PHE A 62 9.23 8.58 -1.32
CA PHE A 62 10.19 8.47 -2.42
C PHE A 62 10.99 9.77 -2.62
N MET A 63 10.35 10.93 -2.45
CA MET A 63 10.99 12.25 -2.59
C MET A 63 12.01 12.54 -1.48
N ASP A 64 11.80 12.05 -0.26
CA ASP A 64 12.77 12.17 0.86
C ASP A 64 14.05 11.35 0.64
N LYS A 65 14.12 10.59 -0.46
CA LYS A 65 15.22 9.68 -0.80
C LYS A 65 16.14 10.21 -1.92
N SER A 66 15.93 11.44 -2.41
CA SER A 66 16.77 12.11 -3.42
C SER A 66 17.61 13.24 -2.82
#